data_AF-A0A350W1A8-F1
#
_entry.id   AF-A0A350W1A8-F1
#
_cell.length_a   1.000
_cell.length_b   1.000
_cell.length_c   1.000
_cell.angle_alpha   90.00
_cell.angle_beta   90.00
_cell.angle_gamma   90.00
#
_symmetry.space_group_name_H-M   'P 1'
#
loop_
_entity.id
_entity.type
_entity.pdbx_description
1 polymer ?
#
loop_
_entity_poly.entity_id
_entity_poly.type
_entity_poly.pdbx_seq_one_letter_code
_entity_poly.pdbx_strand_id
1 'polypeptide(L)' 'MEVFNLMYKDYNIGTIAKPLGISSETLRYYESKNVIKPKRDPDTGYRYYNAWELHMLLQAEHYQSYGYT' A
#
# COMPACT_ATOMS: atom_id res chain seq x y z
N MET A 1 3.64 20.87 4.00
CA MET A 1 4.22 20.35 5.26
C MET A 1 3.81 18.91 5.55
N GLU A 2 2.57 18.46 5.28
CA GLU A 2 2.15 17.04 5.45
C GLU A 2 2.77 16.04 4.47
N VAL A 3 2.91 16.42 3.20
CA VAL A 3 3.34 15.50 2.11
C VAL A 3 4.76 14.95 2.33
N PHE A 4 5.64 15.76 2.92
CA PHE A 4 7.01 15.33 3.27
C PHE A 4 7.01 14.19 4.28
N ASN A 5 6.08 14.18 5.24
CA ASN A 5 6.03 13.15 6.28
C ASN A 5 5.59 11.79 5.72
N LEU A 6 4.78 11.79 4.65
CA LEU A 6 4.40 10.58 3.91
C LEU A 6 5.60 9.94 3.19
N MET A 7 6.55 10.74 2.71
CA MET A 7 7.73 10.24 1.97
C MET A 7 8.76 9.48 2.83
N TYR A 8 8.90 9.84 4.11
CA TYR A 8 9.97 9.30 4.97
C TYR A 8 9.49 8.30 6.02
N LYS A 9 8.20 7.92 6.00
CA LYS A 9 7.61 7.07 7.02
C LYS A 9 7.09 5.75 6.43
N ASP A 10 7.42 4.67 7.13
CA ASP A 10 6.91 3.34 6.87
C ASP A 10 5.59 3.15 7.67
N TYR A 11 4.51 2.80 6.98
CA TYR A 11 3.17 2.67 7.54
C TYR A 11 2.72 1.22 7.65
N ASN A 12 2.03 0.85 8.73
CA ASN A 12 1.42 -0.47 8.83
C ASN A 12 0.16 -0.59 7.96
N ILE A 13 -0.25 -1.83 7.70
CA ILE A 13 -1.41 -2.15 6.85
C ILE A 13 -2.71 -1.43 7.28
N GLY A 14 -2.95 -1.31 8.59
CA GLY A 14 -4.16 -0.68 9.14
C GLY A 14 -4.18 0.83 8.95
N THR A 15 -3.01 1.46 8.92
CA THR A 15 -2.86 2.91 8.75
C THR A 15 -3.12 3.33 7.31
N ILE A 16 -2.82 2.46 6.34
CA ILE A 16 -3.00 2.75 4.90
C ILE A 16 -4.32 2.26 4.33
N ALA A 17 -4.86 1.13 4.82
CA ALA A 17 -6.07 0.52 4.27
C ALA A 17 -7.30 1.42 4.45
N LYS A 18 -7.44 2.01 5.64
CA LYS A 18 -8.63 2.80 6.00
C LYS A 18 -8.74 4.11 5.21
N PRO A 19 -7.69 4.94 5.06
CA PRO A 19 -7.76 6.14 4.20
C PRO A 19 -7.98 5.84 2.73
N LEU A 20 -7.44 4.72 2.22
CA LEU A 20 -7.60 4.31 0.82
C LEU A 20 -8.93 3.60 0.55
N GLY A 21 -9.71 3.28 1.58
CA GLY A 21 -10.98 2.55 1.43
C GLY A 21 -10.82 1.11 0.92
N ILE A 22 -9.61 0.54 0.98
CA ILE A 22 -9.32 -0.81 0.48
C ILE A 22 -9.18 -1.81 1.64
N SER A 23 -9.55 -3.06 1.38
CA SER A 23 -9.41 -4.13 2.37
C SER A 23 -7.96 -4.59 2.52
N SER A 24 -7.64 -5.24 3.64
CA SER A 24 -6.36 -5.94 3.81
C SER A 24 -6.18 -7.07 2.78
N GLU A 25 -7.27 -7.68 2.32
CA GLU A 25 -7.26 -8.70 1.27
C GLU A 25 -6.86 -8.11 -0.08
N THR A 26 -7.35 -6.91 -0.41
CA THR A 26 -6.95 -6.16 -1.62
C THR A 26 -5.45 -5.86 -1.61
N LEU A 27 -4.89 -5.51 -0.45
CA LEU A 27 -3.45 -5.30 -0.29
C LEU A 27 -2.64 -6.59 -0.53
N ARG A 28 -3.13 -7.74 -0.02
CA ARG A 28 -2.52 -9.05 -0.27
C ARG A 28 -2.61 -9.45 -1.74
N TYR A 29 -3.73 -9.15 -2.39
CA TYR A 29 -3.91 -9.37 -3.83
C TYR A 29 -2.84 -8.60 -4.62
N TYR A 30 -2.69 -7.30 -4.38
CA TYR A 30 -1.67 -6.49 -5.07
C TYR A 30 -0.24 -6.92 -4.77
N GLU A 31 0.05 -7.35 -3.53
CA GLU A 31 1.34 -7.96 -3.19
C GLU A 31 1.58 -9.25 -4.00
N SER A 32 0.59 -10.13 -4.10
CA SER A 32 0.69 -11.39 -4.86
C SER A 32 0.91 -11.17 -6.36
N LYS A 33 0.43 -10.03 -6.87
CA LYS A 33 0.61 -9.59 -8.26
C LYS A 33 1.88 -8.78 -8.48
N ASN A 34 2.74 -8.62 -7.47
CA ASN A 34 3.95 -7.79 -7.49
C ASN A 34 3.72 -6.30 -7.81
N VAL A 35 2.48 -5.81 -7.68
CA VAL A 35 2.16 -4.37 -7.84
C VAL A 35 2.80 -3.56 -6.70
N ILE A 36 2.83 -4.14 -5.51
CA ILE A 36 3.50 -3.58 -4.34
C ILE A 36 4.44 -4.62 -3.72
N LYS A 37 5.47 -4.14 -3.02
CA LYS A 37 6.47 -4.98 -2.34
C LYS A 37 6.79 -4.41 -0.95
N PRO A 38 5.85 -4.51 0.01
CA PRO A 38 6.06 -3.96 1.34
C PRO A 38 7.28 -4.59 2.01
N LYS A 39 7.97 -3.80 2.83
CA LYS A 39 9.01 -4.33 3.72
C LYS A 39 8.36 -5.21 4.77
N ARG A 40 9.05 -6.27 5.16
CA ARG A 40 8.64 -7.12 6.29
C ARG A 40 9.60 -6.90 7.43
N ASP A 41 9.04 -6.68 8.61
CA ASP A 41 9.79 -6.74 9.85
C ASP A 41 10.30 -8.19 10.04
N PRO A 42 11.62 -8.40 10.23
CA PRO A 42 12.19 -9.73 10.26
C PRO A 42 11.82 -10.53 11.52
N ASP A 43 11.49 -9.85 12.62
CA ASP A 43 11.22 -10.48 13.91
C ASP A 43 9.74 -10.85 14.06
N THR A 44 8.86 -10.04 13.50
CA THR A 44 7.40 -10.15 13.68
C THR A 44 6.64 -10.52 12.41
N GLY A 45 7.26 -10.34 11.23
CA GLY A 45 6.63 -10.55 9.93
C GLY A 45 5.60 -9.49 9.54
N TYR A 46 5.45 -8.41 10.30
CA TYR A 46 4.54 -7.31 9.97
C TYR A 46 4.97 -6.60 8.68
N ARG A 47 3.98 -6.17 7.90
CA ARG A 47 4.18 -5.43 6.65
C ARG A 47 4.20 -3.93 6.88
N TYR A 48 5.17 -3.30 6.26
CA TYR A 48 5.35 -1.86 6.25
C TYR A 48 5.39 -1.34 4.81
N TYR A 49 4.59 -0.31 4.56
CA TYR A 49 4.38 0.31 3.26
C TYR A 49 4.95 1.72 3.29
N ASN A 50 5.80 2.05 2.33
CA ASN A 50 6.33 3.39 2.19
C ASN A 50 5.51 4.16 1.13
N ALA A 51 5.90 5.40 0.87
CA ALA A 51 5.22 6.25 -0.10
C ALA A 51 5.13 5.65 -1.52
N TRP A 52 6.10 4.85 -1.92
CA TRP A 52 6.10 4.19 -3.22
C TRP A 52 5.00 3.14 -3.34
N GLU A 53 4.84 2.25 -2.36
CA GLU A 53 3.72 1.30 -2.39
C GLU A 53 2.39 2.02 -2.30
N LEU A 54 2.31 3.13 -1.56
CA LEU A 54 1.11 3.96 -1.49
C LEU A 54 0.77 4.58 -2.86
N HIS A 55 1.77 5.10 -3.57
CA HIS A 55 1.61 5.62 -4.92
C HIS A 55 1.14 4.51 -5.89
N MET A 56 1.75 3.33 -5.83
CA MET A 56 1.34 2.20 -6.68
C MET A 56 -0.09 1.74 -6.40
N LEU A 57 -0.53 1.76 -5.13
CA LEU A 57 -1.91 1.43 -4.77
C LEU A 57 -2.92 2.43 -5.33
N LEU A 58 -2.62 3.72 -5.26
CA LEU A 58 -3.46 4.77 -5.85
C LEU A 58 -3.56 4.61 -7.37
N GLN A 59 -2.44 4.31 -8.04
CA GLN A 59 -2.46 4.05 -9.48
C GLN A 59 -3.28 2.80 -9.81
N ALA A 60 -3.10 1.71 -9.06
CA ALA A 60 -3.83 0.46 -9.30
C ALA A 60 -5.34 0.63 -9.11
N GLU A 61 -5.77 1.35 -8.07
CA GLU A 61 -7.18 1.69 -7.86
C GLU A 61 -7.73 2.53 -9.01
N HIS A 62 -6.99 3.55 -9.45
CA HIS A 62 -7.38 4.39 -10.56
C HIS A 62 -7.56 3.59 -11.86
N TYR A 63 -6.64 2.67 -12.18
CA TYR A 63 -6.77 1.81 -13.36
C TYR A 63 -7.95 0.82 -13.24
N GLN A 64 -8.19 0.26 -12.06
CA GLN A 64 -9.37 -0.59 -11.84
C GLN A 64 -10.68 0.18 -12.00
N SER A 65 -10.73 1.44 -11.60
CA SER A 65 -11.91 2.30 -11.78
C SER A 65 -12.28 2.51 -13.26
N TYR A 66 -11.31 2.38 -14.17
CA TYR A 66 -11.51 2.41 -15.62
C TYR A 66 -11.76 1.03 -16.25
N GLY A 67 -11.82 -0.04 -15.45
CA GLY A 67 -12.12 -1.40 -15.93
C GLY A 67 -10.90 -2.23 -16.33
N TYR A 68 -9.68 -1.79 -16.01
CA TYR A 68 -8.47 -2.59 -16.23
C TYR A 68 -8.23 -3.54 -15.04
N THR A 69 -7.97 -4.83 -15.30
CA THR A 69 -7.82 -5.89 -14.26
C THR A 69 -6.49 -6.62 -14.33
#